data_AF-A0A0F8Z5C8-F1
#
_entry.id   AF-A0A0F8Z5C8-F1
#
_cell.length_a   1.000
_cell.length_b   1.000
_cell.length_c   1.000
_cell.angle_alpha   90.00
_cell.angle_beta   90.00
_cell.angle_gamma   90.00
#
_symmetry.space_group_name_H-M   'P 1'
#
loop_
_entity.id
_entity.type
_entity.pdbx_description
1 polymer ?
#
loop_
_entity_poly.entity_id
_entity_poly.type
_entity_poly.pdbx_seq_one_letter_code
_entity_poly.pdbx_strand_id
1 'polypeptide(L)'
;MDTDDSADDDSLGGYTKEESAVMSDRDLSGVREADIFIIDTDDIDDTGGREVELGAALILGKVILHVGPIRNLFHMHPGVRGFNSWDNIISYIESEYCHEGGN
;
A
#
# COMPACT_ATOMS: atom_id res chain seq x y z
N MET A 1 10.26 -43.93 -14.84
CA MET A 1 9.69 -42.63 -15.24
C MET A 1 9.29 -42.00 -13.93
N ASP A 2 10.22 -41.26 -13.35
CA ASP A 2 9.97 -40.51 -12.13
C ASP A 2 9.28 -39.23 -12.57
N THR A 3 7.96 -39.17 -12.38
CA THR A 3 7.23 -37.90 -12.47
C THR A 3 7.57 -37.13 -11.20
N ASP A 4 8.49 -36.20 -11.35
CA ASP A 4 8.80 -35.16 -10.37
C ASP A 4 7.58 -34.24 -10.24
N ASP A 5 6.67 -34.57 -9.33
CA ASP A 5 5.46 -33.81 -8.97
C ASP A 5 5.78 -32.61 -8.04
N SER A 6 6.99 -32.04 -8.08
CA SER A 6 7.40 -30.99 -7.12
C SER A 6 7.11 -29.55 -7.54
N ALA A 7 6.31 -29.31 -8.58
CA ALA A 7 6.08 -27.96 -9.09
C ALA A 7 4.60 -27.59 -9.12
N ASP A 8 3.94 -27.41 -7.98
CA ASP A 8 2.59 -26.78 -7.91
C ASP A 8 2.22 -26.28 -6.48
N ASP A 9 3.17 -25.78 -5.69
CA ASP A 9 2.87 -25.10 -4.42
C ASP A 9 3.29 -23.62 -4.45
N ASP A 10 3.04 -22.96 -5.59
CA ASP A 10 3.12 -21.49 -5.71
C ASP A 10 1.84 -20.86 -5.11
N SER A 11 1.47 -21.24 -3.88
CA SER A 11 0.34 -20.64 -3.17
C SER A 11 0.80 -19.67 -2.10
N LEU A 12 0.52 -18.39 -2.29
CA LEU A 12 0.72 -17.35 -1.28
C LEU A 12 -0.66 -17.02 -0.69
N GLY A 13 -0.82 -17.14 0.63
CA GLY A 13 -2.08 -16.79 1.31
C GLY A 13 -3.28 -17.67 0.95
N GLY A 14 -3.07 -18.85 0.35
CA GLY A 14 -4.14 -19.76 -0.07
C GLY A 14 -4.71 -19.47 -1.46
N TYR A 15 -4.08 -18.56 -2.22
CA TYR A 15 -4.42 -18.26 -3.61
C TYR A 15 -3.59 -19.11 -4.56
N THR A 16 -4.09 -19.41 -5.75
CA THR A 16 -3.25 -19.90 -6.85
C THR A 16 -2.36 -18.77 -7.38
N LYS A 17 -1.39 -19.13 -8.22
CA LYS A 17 -0.53 -18.17 -8.91
C LYS A 17 -1.34 -17.19 -9.77
N GLU A 18 -2.33 -17.69 -10.50
CA GLU A 18 -3.20 -16.87 -11.35
C GLU A 18 -4.05 -15.90 -10.52
N GLU A 19 -4.60 -16.38 -9.39
CA GLU A 19 -5.36 -15.54 -8.46
C GLU A 19 -4.46 -14.44 -7.85
N SER A 20 -3.25 -14.81 -7.43
CA SER A 20 -2.26 -13.88 -6.90
C SER A 20 -1.88 -12.81 -7.93
N ALA A 21 -1.71 -13.19 -9.21
CA ALA A 21 -1.42 -12.25 -10.28
C ALA A 21 -2.55 -11.23 -10.49
N VAL A 22 -3.80 -11.70 -10.53
CA VAL A 22 -4.98 -10.83 -10.67
C VAL A 22 -5.12 -9.88 -9.48
N MET A 23 -4.89 -10.37 -8.25
CA MET A 23 -4.93 -9.53 -7.06
C MET A 23 -3.85 -8.45 -7.09
N SER A 24 -2.60 -8.82 -7.43
CA SER A 24 -1.51 -7.86 -7.51
C SER A 24 -1.74 -6.76 -8.55
N ASP A 25 -2.34 -7.09 -9.70
CA ASP A 25 -2.66 -6.10 -10.74
C ASP A 25 -3.80 -5.17 -10.29
N ARG A 26 -4.76 -5.70 -9.52
CA ARG A 26 -5.84 -4.91 -8.93
C ARG A 26 -5.31 -3.89 -7.92
N ASP A 27 -4.39 -4.30 -7.07
CA ASP A 27 -3.81 -3.45 -6.03
C ASP A 27 -2.98 -2.31 -6.67
N LEU A 28 -2.12 -2.63 -7.66
CA LEU A 28 -1.39 -1.62 -8.43
C LEU A 28 -2.31 -0.67 -9.21
N SER A 29 -3.40 -1.19 -9.77
CA SER A 29 -4.41 -0.35 -10.43
C SER A 29 -5.09 0.59 -9.44
N GLY A 30 -5.40 0.12 -8.23
CA GLY A 30 -5.92 0.93 -7.13
C GLY A 30 -4.96 2.05 -6.74
N VAL A 31 -3.67 1.75 -6.56
CA VAL A 31 -2.64 2.78 -6.31
C VAL A 31 -2.59 3.80 -7.44
N ARG A 32 -2.66 3.34 -8.70
CA ARG A 32 -2.64 4.24 -9.86
C ARG A 32 -3.84 5.17 -9.92
N GLU A 33 -5.02 4.71 -9.54
CA GLU A 33 -6.26 5.48 -9.60
C GLU A 33 -6.46 6.39 -8.40
N ALA A 34 -5.87 6.08 -7.25
CA ALA A 34 -5.99 6.87 -6.04
C ALA A 34 -5.36 8.27 -6.15
N ASP A 35 -5.97 9.27 -5.53
CA ASP A 35 -5.35 10.59 -5.30
C ASP A 35 -4.43 10.58 -4.07
N ILE A 36 -4.85 9.84 -3.03
CA ILE A 36 -4.18 9.70 -1.75
C ILE A 36 -3.93 8.22 -1.47
N PHE A 37 -2.68 7.86 -1.15
CA PHE A 37 -2.29 6.54 -0.66
C PHE A 37 -1.97 6.62 0.83
N ILE A 38 -2.59 5.76 1.63
CA ILE A 38 -2.36 5.70 3.08
C ILE A 38 -1.69 4.37 3.38
N ILE A 39 -0.50 4.41 3.97
CA ILE A 39 0.19 3.22 4.46
C ILE A 39 0.06 3.10 5.98
N ASP A 40 -0.64 2.06 6.41
CA ASP A 40 -0.77 1.67 7.81
C ASP A 40 0.26 0.59 8.17
N THR A 41 1.02 0.91 9.21
CA THR A 41 2.11 0.09 9.72
C THR A 41 1.92 -0.26 11.20
N ASP A 42 0.71 -0.23 11.74
CA ASP A 42 0.49 -0.69 13.12
C ASP A 42 0.69 -2.21 13.23
N ASP A 43 0.14 -2.99 12.28
CA ASP A 43 0.33 -4.44 12.22
C ASP A 43 1.59 -4.83 11.44
N ILE A 44 2.37 -5.77 11.97
CA ILE A 44 3.55 -6.34 11.30
C ILE A 44 3.07 -7.21 10.14
N ASP A 45 3.65 -6.99 8.96
CA ASP A 45 3.40 -7.75 7.75
C ASP A 45 4.74 -8.25 7.21
N ASP A 46 4.79 -9.54 6.88
CA ASP A 46 6.00 -10.23 6.44
C ASP A 46 5.98 -10.46 4.91
N THR A 47 4.89 -10.10 4.22
CA THR A 47 4.70 -10.38 2.79
C THR A 47 5.33 -9.33 1.87
N GLY A 48 5.54 -8.11 2.38
CA GLY A 48 6.18 -7.00 1.66
C GLY A 48 5.30 -6.31 0.60
N GLY A 49 4.03 -6.70 0.47
CA GLY A 49 3.11 -6.12 -0.53
C GLY A 49 2.93 -4.61 -0.34
N ARG A 50 2.77 -4.15 0.90
CA ARG A 50 2.59 -2.73 1.24
C ARG A 50 3.77 -1.88 0.80
N GLU A 51 4.99 -2.41 0.91
CA GLU A 51 6.22 -1.74 0.50
C GLU A 51 6.33 -1.63 -1.02
N VAL A 52 5.83 -2.62 -1.76
CA VAL A 52 5.72 -2.56 -3.23
C VAL A 52 4.72 -1.46 -3.63
N GLU A 53 3.56 -1.42 -3.00
CA GLU A 53 2.54 -0.39 -3.25
C GLU A 53 3.03 1.02 -2.90
N LEU A 54 3.74 1.17 -1.78
CA LEU A 54 4.39 2.44 -1.41
C LEU A 54 5.40 2.89 -2.48
N GLY A 55 6.21 1.96 -3.00
CA GLY A 55 7.14 2.24 -4.08
C GLY A 55 6.43 2.73 -5.34
N ALA A 56 5.32 2.08 -5.72
CA ALA A 56 4.48 2.51 -6.84
C ALA A 56 3.89 3.91 -6.60
N ALA A 57 3.34 4.16 -5.41
CA ALA A 57 2.77 5.45 -5.04
C ALA A 57 3.80 6.59 -5.12
N LEU A 58 5.04 6.33 -4.67
CA LEU A 58 6.15 7.28 -4.74
C LEU A 58 6.49 7.67 -6.18
N ILE A 59 6.63 6.68 -7.07
CA ILE A 59 6.96 6.93 -8.49
C ILE A 59 5.81 7.62 -9.22
N LEU A 60 4.57 7.29 -8.87
CA LEU A 60 3.38 7.90 -9.46
C LEU A 60 3.06 9.29 -8.86
N GLY A 61 3.85 9.77 -7.90
CA GLY A 61 3.70 11.10 -7.32
C GLY A 61 2.41 11.30 -6.51
N LYS A 62 1.93 10.23 -5.86
CA LYS A 62 0.72 10.27 -5.03
C LYS A 62 0.91 11.12 -3.78
N VAL A 63 -0.18 11.62 -3.22
CA VAL A 63 -0.16 12.13 -1.84
C VAL A 63 -0.05 10.93 -0.91
N ILE A 64 1.07 10.80 -0.19
CA ILE A 64 1.31 9.64 0.66
C ILE A 64 1.25 10.05 2.13
N LEU A 65 0.36 9.38 2.86
CA LEU A 65 0.19 9.54 4.30
C LEU A 65 0.61 8.22 4.98
N HIS A 66 1.39 8.31 6.04
CA HIS A 66 1.87 7.15 6.80
C HIS A 66 1.36 7.23 8.23
N VAL A 67 0.87 6.11 8.76
CA VAL A 67 0.48 5.96 10.17
C VAL A 67 1.13 4.72 10.77
N GLY A 68 1.53 4.84 12.04
CA GLY A 68 2.18 3.77 12.79
C GLY A 68 3.72 3.86 12.81
N PRO A 69 4.40 2.82 13.33
CA PRO A 69 5.85 2.80 13.47
C PRO A 69 6.60 2.82 12.13
N ILE A 70 7.74 3.52 12.10
CA ILE A 70 8.69 3.45 10.98
C ILE A 70 9.36 2.06 10.99
N ARG A 71 9.19 1.31 9.90
CA ARG A 71 9.77 -0.04 9.71
C ARG A 71 10.70 -0.15 8.52
N ASN A 72 10.58 0.77 7.57
CA ASN A 72 11.37 0.80 6.35
C ASN A 72 11.87 2.23 6.10
N LEU A 73 13.06 2.38 5.49
CA LEU A 73 13.64 3.68 5.14
C LEU A 73 12.72 4.51 4.22
N PHE A 74 11.89 3.86 3.39
CA PHE A 74 10.97 4.55 2.49
C PHE A 74 9.84 5.27 3.22
N HIS A 75 9.53 4.90 4.47
CA HIS A 75 8.56 5.64 5.30
C HIS A 75 9.11 7.02 5.70
N MET A 76 10.43 7.20 5.65
CA MET A 76 11.10 8.49 5.90
C MET A 76 11.36 9.29 4.62
N HIS A 77 10.88 8.84 3.46
CA HIS A 77 11.07 9.56 2.21
C HIS A 77 10.40 10.94 2.27
N PRO A 78 11.00 12.03 1.74
CA PRO A 78 10.42 13.39 1.84
C PRO A 78 9.01 13.56 1.24
N GLY A 79 8.63 12.68 0.32
CA GLY A 79 7.27 12.62 -0.24
C GLY A 79 6.23 11.89 0.62
N VAL A 80 6.64 11.36 1.78
CA VAL A 80 5.77 10.64 2.72
C VAL A 80 5.54 11.52 3.95
N ARG A 81 4.27 11.75 4.29
CA ARG A 81 3.90 12.50 5.49
C ARG A 81 3.47 11.55 6.60
N GLY A 82 4.25 11.48 7.67
CA GLY A 82 3.95 10.67 8.84
C GLY A 82 2.95 11.32 9.80
N PHE A 83 2.08 10.48 10.38
CA PHE A 83 1.10 10.83 11.40
C PHE A 83 1.15 9.83 12.55
N ASN A 84 0.81 10.31 13.75
CA ASN A 84 0.86 9.48 14.96
C ASN A 84 -0.48 8.77 15.27
N SER A 85 -1.53 9.03 14.50
CA SER A 85 -2.85 8.40 14.67
C SER A 85 -3.72 8.59 13.42
N TRP A 86 -4.73 7.72 13.28
CA TRP A 86 -5.77 7.84 12.27
C TRP A 86 -6.57 9.15 12.39
N ASP A 87 -6.88 9.60 13.61
CA ASP A 87 -7.60 10.87 13.82
C ASP A 87 -6.85 12.07 13.23
N ASN A 88 -5.51 12.07 13.29
CA ASN A 88 -4.70 13.13 12.70
C ASN A 88 -4.71 13.09 11.16
N ILE A 89 -4.75 11.88 10.57
CA ILE A 89 -4.91 11.71 9.12
C ILE A 89 -6.27 12.24 8.67
N ILE A 90 -7.34 11.86 9.37
CA ILE A 90 -8.70 12.28 9.03
C ILE A 90 -8.81 13.81 9.12
N SER A 91 -8.36 14.38 10.24
CA SER A 91 -8.35 15.84 10.44
C SER A 91 -7.57 16.57 9.35
N TYR A 92 -6.44 15.99 8.91
CA TYR A 92 -5.63 16.53 7.82
C TYR A 92 -6.37 16.48 6.48
N ILE A 93 -7.00 15.36 6.15
CA ILE A 93 -7.75 15.20 4.91
C ILE A 93 -8.93 16.17 4.87
N GLU A 94 -9.68 16.28 5.97
CA GLU A 94 -10.81 17.21 6.08
C GLU A 94 -10.38 18.67 5.89
N SER A 95 -9.26 19.06 6.50
CA SER A 95 -8.71 20.40 6.39
C SER A 95 -8.24 20.75 4.98
N GLU A 96 -7.53 19.85 4.31
CA GLU A 96 -6.86 20.17 3.04
C GLU A 96 -7.69 19.87 1.80
N TYR A 97 -8.61 18.88 1.87
CA TYR A 97 -9.32 18.35 0.71
C TYR A 97 -10.84 18.42 0.82
N CYS A 98 -11.40 18.64 2.01
CA CYS A 98 -12.86 18.72 2.21
C CYS A 98 -13.37 20.15 2.39
N HIS A 99 -12.66 21.16 1.88
CA HIS A 99 -13.25 22.50 1.79
C HIS A 99 -14.50 22.46 0.91
N GLU A 100 -15.66 22.65 1.55
CA GLU A 100 -16.93 22.88 0.88
C GLU A 100 -16.72 23.98 -0.18
N GLY A 101 -17.23 23.74 -1.39
CA GLY A 101 -17.19 24.70 -2.48
C GLY A 101 -17.61 26.09 -2.00
N GLY A 102 -16.64 27.00 -1.97
CA GLY A 102 -16.82 28.39 -1.61
C GLY A 102 -16.29 29.30 -2.71
N ASN A 103 -16.98 29.31 -3.87
CA ASN A 103 -17.69 30.47 -4.43
C ASN A 103 -18.33 30.11 -5.77
#